data_AF-A6L0P5-F1
#
_entry.id   AF-A6L0P5-F1
#
_cell.length_a   1.000
_cell.length_b   1.000
_cell.length_c   1.000
_cell.angle_alpha   90.00
_cell.angle_beta   90.00
_cell.angle_gamma   90.00
#
_symmetry.space_group_name_H-M   'P 1'
#
loop_
_entity.id
_entity.type
_entity.pdbx_description
1 polymer ?
#
loop_
_entity_poly.entity_id
_entity_poly.type
_entity_poly.pdbx_seq_one_letter_code
_entity_poly.pdbx_strand_id
1 'polypeptide(L)'
;MKRRILDMMMAACCMAVSFLGLAACDNELDIQQEYPFTVESMPVADEIAGDETVEIRLEIKPSGNFIGTVYTLRYFQPDGKGSLKMEDGTVLKPNDRYLLNEWKFRLYYTSQSDKEAQTIDLYFEDNWGNLQQLTYDFNGKEAEEDNNNTEAA
;
A
#
# COMPACT_ATOMS: atom_id res chain seq x y z
N MET A 1 -15.33 -14.25 71.16
CA MET A 1 -14.00 -13.90 70.61
C MET A 1 -13.72 -14.59 69.27
N LYS A 2 -13.91 -15.92 69.14
CA LYS A 2 -13.66 -16.68 67.89
C LYS A 2 -14.44 -16.23 66.64
N ARG A 3 -15.73 -15.88 66.75
CA ARG A 3 -16.54 -15.38 65.60
C ARG A 3 -16.02 -14.05 65.04
N ARG A 4 -15.70 -13.08 65.91
CA ARG A 4 -15.16 -11.78 65.49
C ARG A 4 -13.81 -11.88 64.77
N ILE A 5 -12.98 -12.86 65.15
CA ILE A 5 -11.69 -13.12 64.48
C ILE A 5 -11.94 -13.70 63.08
N LEU A 6 -12.91 -14.61 62.94
CA LEU A 6 -13.29 -15.18 61.64
C LEU A 6 -13.88 -14.11 60.71
N ASP A 7 -14.74 -13.25 61.23
CA ASP A 7 -15.36 -12.14 60.48
C ASP A 7 -14.29 -11.13 60.01
N MET A 8 -13.30 -10.81 60.85
CA MET A 8 -12.17 -9.95 60.46
C MET A 8 -11.25 -10.61 59.43
N MET A 9 -11.00 -11.92 59.54
CA MET A 9 -10.20 -12.67 58.57
C MET A 9 -10.88 -12.73 57.20
N MET A 10 -12.20 -12.93 57.19
CA MET A 10 -13.01 -12.97 55.97
C MET A 10 -13.06 -11.59 55.31
N ALA A 11 -13.25 -10.52 56.08
CA ALA A 11 -13.21 -9.14 55.56
C ALA A 11 -11.84 -8.77 54.98
N ALA A 12 -10.74 -9.14 55.65
CA ALA A 12 -9.38 -8.93 55.14
C ALA A 12 -9.14 -9.70 53.82
N CYS A 13 -9.63 -10.93 53.73
CA CYS A 13 -9.52 -11.75 52.53
C CYS A 13 -10.33 -11.15 51.36
N CYS A 14 -11.56 -10.68 51.60
CA CYS A 14 -12.37 -10.01 50.60
C CYS A 14 -11.75 -8.69 50.11
N MET A 15 -11.15 -7.91 51.01
CA MET A 15 -10.42 -6.69 50.62
C MET A 15 -9.19 -7.01 49.77
N ALA A 16 -8.40 -8.04 50.13
CA ALA A 16 -7.24 -8.46 49.34
C ALA A 16 -7.63 -8.94 47.93
N VAL A 17 -8.72 -9.72 47.80
CA VAL A 17 -9.24 -10.16 46.51
C VAL A 17 -9.74 -8.99 45.66
N SER A 18 -10.35 -7.99 46.28
CA SER A 18 -10.83 -6.78 45.58
C SER A 18 -9.67 -5.93 45.04
N PHE A 19 -8.57 -5.79 45.78
CA PHE A 19 -7.37 -5.10 45.30
C PHE A 19 -6.65 -5.84 44.17
N LEU A 20 -6.67 -7.18 44.17
CA LEU A 20 -6.11 -7.99 43.08
C LEU A 20 -6.94 -7.91 41.78
N GLY A 21 -8.27 -7.73 41.89
CA GLY A 21 -9.15 -7.57 40.73
C GLY A 21 -8.96 -6.24 39.98
N LEU A 22 -8.52 -5.18 40.67
CA LEU A 22 -8.25 -3.88 40.04
C LEU A 22 -6.91 -3.82 39.30
N ALA A 23 -5.96 -4.70 39.64
CA ALA A 23 -4.66 -4.81 38.95
C ALA A 23 -4.73 -5.65 37.66
N ALA A 24 -5.86 -6.32 37.40
CA ALA A 24 -6.07 -7.15 36.20
C ALA A 24 -6.82 -6.41 35.08
N CYS A 25 -7.21 -5.15 35.29
CA CYS A 25 -7.78 -4.30 34.26
C CYS A 25 -6.68 -3.48 33.56
N ASP A 26 -5.69 -4.14 32.98
CA ASP A 26 -4.90 -3.54 31.91
C ASP A 26 -5.78 -3.53 30.65
N ASN A 27 -6.60 -2.48 30.53
CA ASN A 27 -7.25 -2.15 29.27
C ASN A 27 -6.22 -1.48 28.35
N GLU A 28 -5.11 -2.16 28.04
CA GLU A 28 -4.39 -1.86 26.81
C GLU A 28 -5.26 -2.36 25.67
N LEU A 29 -6.20 -1.51 25.25
CA LEU A 29 -6.62 -1.54 23.85
C LEU A 29 -5.33 -1.39 23.04
N ASP A 30 -4.96 -2.44 22.33
CA ASP A 30 -3.91 -2.37 21.31
C ASP A 30 -4.42 -1.43 20.22
N ILE A 31 -4.22 -0.13 20.45
CA ILE A 31 -4.51 0.91 19.45
C ILE A 31 -3.42 0.72 18.41
N GLN A 32 -3.70 -0.14 17.43
CA GLN A 32 -2.91 -0.24 16.21
C GLN A 32 -2.85 1.16 15.59
N GLN A 33 -1.69 1.82 15.73
CA GLN A 33 -1.46 3.15 15.16
C GLN A 33 -1.11 3.07 13.67
N GLU A 34 -0.86 1.87 13.15
CA GLU A 34 -0.56 1.62 11.74
C GLU A 34 -1.53 0.57 11.19
N TYR A 35 -2.37 0.98 10.26
CA TYR A 35 -3.26 0.09 9.52
C TYR A 35 -2.71 -0.12 8.12
N PRO A 36 -2.05 -1.27 7.86
CA PRO A 36 -1.47 -1.51 6.55
C PRO A 36 -2.56 -1.62 5.50
N PHE A 37 -2.19 -1.31 4.26
CA PHE A 37 -3.02 -1.54 3.08
C PHE A 37 -2.16 -2.19 1.99
N THR A 38 -2.81 -2.87 1.06
CA THR A 38 -2.16 -3.35 -0.16
C THR A 38 -2.80 -2.70 -1.38
N VAL A 39 -2.09 -2.76 -2.50
CA VAL A 39 -2.58 -2.32 -3.80
C VAL A 39 -2.54 -3.51 -4.75
N GLU A 40 -3.70 -3.95 -5.21
CA GLU A 40 -3.80 -4.99 -6.22
C GLU A 40 -3.80 -4.36 -7.60
N SER A 41 -2.97 -4.90 -8.50
CA SER A 41 -2.95 -4.54 -9.92
C SER A 41 -3.43 -5.69 -10.77
N MET A 42 -4.22 -5.40 -11.80
CA MET A 42 -4.41 -6.36 -12.88
C MET A 42 -3.13 -6.49 -13.72
N PRO A 43 -2.89 -7.65 -14.35
CA PRO A 43 -1.79 -7.80 -15.30
C PRO A 43 -1.90 -6.80 -16.46
N VAL A 44 -0.74 -6.29 -16.89
CA VAL A 44 -0.59 -5.43 -18.08
C VAL A 44 0.36 -6.10 -19.07
N ALA A 45 0.40 -5.62 -20.31
CA ALA A 45 1.32 -6.15 -21.31
C ALA A 45 2.78 -5.83 -20.93
N ASP A 46 3.70 -6.77 -21.20
CA ASP A 46 5.15 -6.58 -20.98
C ASP A 46 5.78 -5.67 -22.04
N GLU A 47 5.13 -5.51 -23.19
CA GLU A 47 5.59 -4.69 -24.33
C GLU A 47 4.59 -3.56 -24.62
N ILE A 48 5.13 -2.42 -25.04
CA ILE A 48 4.35 -1.26 -25.47
C ILE A 48 5.06 -0.53 -26.60
N ALA A 49 4.34 -0.25 -27.68
CA ALA A 49 4.85 0.54 -28.79
C ALA A 49 4.77 2.06 -28.52
N GLY A 50 5.56 2.84 -29.26
CA GLY A 50 5.42 4.30 -29.28
C GLY A 50 3.98 4.74 -29.61
N ASP A 51 3.49 5.73 -28.87
CA ASP A 51 2.11 6.25 -28.90
C ASP A 51 1.00 5.27 -28.49
N GLU A 52 1.35 4.04 -28.10
CA GLU A 52 0.40 3.08 -27.54
C GLU A 52 0.02 3.45 -26.10
N THR A 53 -1.21 3.12 -25.73
CA THR A 53 -1.73 3.36 -24.37
C THR A 53 -2.17 2.05 -23.73
N VAL A 54 -1.64 1.78 -22.54
CA VAL A 54 -2.05 0.66 -21.70
C VAL A 54 -2.91 1.13 -20.53
N GLU A 55 -3.92 0.33 -20.19
CA GLU A 55 -4.78 0.56 -19.04
C GLU A 55 -4.25 -0.23 -17.83
N ILE A 56 -3.94 0.47 -16.75
CA ILE A 56 -3.50 -0.10 -15.48
C ILE A 56 -4.69 -0.02 -14.51
N ARG A 57 -5.24 -1.18 -14.13
CA ARG A 57 -6.35 -1.27 -13.16
C ARG A 57 -5.82 -1.55 -11.77
N LEU A 58 -6.19 -0.68 -10.83
CA LEU A 58 -5.70 -0.72 -9.46
C LEU A 58 -6.85 -0.80 -8.47
N GLU A 59 -6.65 -1.53 -7.39
CA GLU A 59 -7.55 -1.57 -6.24
C GLU A 59 -6.78 -1.46 -4.92
N ILE A 60 -7.08 -0.44 -4.11
CA ILE A 60 -6.60 -0.35 -2.74
C ILE A 60 -7.42 -1.29 -1.86
N LYS A 61 -6.72 -2.18 -1.15
CA LYS A 61 -7.29 -3.11 -0.17
C LYS A 61 -6.83 -2.71 1.24
N PRO A 62 -7.63 -1.92 1.97
CA PRO A 62 -7.31 -1.62 3.35
C PRO A 62 -7.51 -2.87 4.24
N SER A 63 -6.62 -3.07 5.23
CA SER A 63 -6.76 -4.17 6.19
C SER A 63 -7.95 -4.02 7.15
N GLY A 64 -8.52 -2.82 7.25
CA GLY A 64 -9.72 -2.53 8.02
C GLY A 64 -10.46 -1.29 7.48
N ASN A 65 -11.68 -1.07 7.96
CA ASN A 65 -12.51 0.05 7.49
C ASN A 65 -12.39 1.24 8.44
N PHE A 66 -11.39 2.09 8.22
CA PHE A 66 -11.12 3.26 9.05
C PHE A 66 -11.68 4.53 8.41
N ILE A 67 -12.56 5.20 9.14
CA ILE A 67 -13.13 6.47 8.70
C ILE A 67 -12.04 7.55 8.80
N GLY A 68 -11.87 8.33 7.74
CA GLY A 68 -10.86 9.38 7.67
C GLY A 68 -9.58 8.97 6.94
N THR A 69 -9.54 7.76 6.37
CA THR A 69 -8.41 7.31 5.56
C THR A 69 -8.39 7.98 4.21
N VAL A 70 -7.26 8.65 3.95
CA VAL A 70 -6.98 9.36 2.74
C VAL A 70 -5.75 8.76 2.10
N TYR A 71 -5.89 8.40 0.83
CA TYR A 71 -4.82 7.87 0.02
C TYR A 71 -4.38 8.89 -1.01
N THR A 72 -3.09 8.90 -1.31
CA THR A 72 -2.50 9.70 -2.37
C THR A 72 -1.69 8.81 -3.31
N LEU A 73 -1.69 9.17 -4.60
CA LEU A 73 -0.84 8.59 -5.63
C LEU A 73 0.25 9.61 -6.00
N ARG A 74 1.48 9.14 -6.06
CA ARG A 74 2.62 9.83 -6.67
C ARG A 74 3.25 8.93 -7.72
N TYR A 75 3.63 9.52 -8.84
CA TYR A 75 4.24 8.81 -9.96
C TYR A 75 5.67 9.29 -10.18
N PHE A 76 6.55 8.40 -10.62
CA PHE A 76 7.89 8.72 -11.10
C PHE A 76 8.23 7.86 -12.32
N GLN A 77 8.98 8.41 -13.26
CA GLN A 77 9.47 7.70 -14.43
C GLN A 77 10.99 7.76 -14.45
N PRO A 78 11.68 6.72 -13.95
CA PRO A 78 13.14 6.65 -14.00
C PRO A 78 13.70 6.47 -15.41
N ASP A 79 12.99 5.77 -16.29
CA ASP A 79 13.45 5.46 -17.65
C ASP A 79 12.35 5.59 -18.71
N GLY A 80 12.77 5.84 -19.95
CA GLY A 80 11.88 6.08 -21.08
C GLY A 80 11.17 7.44 -21.05
N LYS A 81 10.18 7.59 -21.93
CA LYS A 81 9.30 8.76 -22.00
C LYS A 81 7.86 8.31 -22.15
N GLY A 82 6.96 8.95 -21.42
CA GLY A 82 5.54 8.72 -21.55
C GLY A 82 4.72 9.74 -20.77
N SER A 83 3.41 9.56 -20.81
CA SER A 83 2.47 10.32 -20.00
C SER A 83 1.53 9.38 -19.27
N LEU A 84 1.35 9.61 -17.97
CA LEU A 84 0.41 8.85 -17.16
C LEU A 84 -0.81 9.71 -16.83
N LYS A 85 -2.01 9.18 -17.03
CA LYS A 85 -3.27 9.90 -16.79
C LYS A 85 -4.20 9.10 -15.88
N MET A 86 -4.98 9.83 -15.08
CA MET A 86 -6.13 9.28 -14.36
C MET A 86 -7.31 9.08 -15.31
N GLU A 87 -8.30 8.29 -14.86
CA GLU A 87 -9.56 8.07 -15.60
C GLU A 87 -10.36 9.35 -15.87
N ASP A 88 -10.24 10.37 -15.02
CA ASP A 88 -10.87 11.68 -15.21
C ASP A 88 -10.12 12.58 -16.23
N GLY A 89 -9.01 12.09 -16.79
CA GLY A 89 -8.17 12.81 -17.74
C GLY A 89 -7.08 13.67 -17.10
N THR A 90 -6.97 13.70 -15.77
CA THR A 90 -5.88 14.40 -15.07
C THR A 90 -4.54 13.80 -15.46
N VAL A 91 -3.66 14.62 -16.02
CA VAL A 91 -2.28 14.20 -16.35
C VAL A 91 -1.41 14.28 -15.10
N LEU A 92 -0.81 13.16 -14.73
CA LEU A 92 0.06 13.05 -13.57
C LEU A 92 1.45 13.58 -13.92
N LYS A 93 1.95 14.48 -13.08
CA LYS A 93 3.31 14.99 -13.16
C LYS A 93 4.21 14.16 -12.26
N PRO A 94 5.43 13.82 -12.71
CA PRO A 94 6.39 13.13 -11.86
C PRO A 94 6.61 13.87 -10.54
N ASN A 95 6.60 13.14 -9.43
CA ASN A 95 6.75 13.58 -8.05
C ASN A 95 5.62 14.45 -7.45
N ASP A 96 4.60 14.81 -8.21
CA ASP A 96 3.41 15.45 -7.66
C ASP A 96 2.50 14.40 -6.98
N ARG A 97 1.80 14.81 -5.92
CA ARG A 97 0.85 13.96 -5.18
C ARG A 97 -0.58 14.30 -5.55
N TYR A 98 -1.38 13.26 -5.78
CA TYR A 98 -2.77 13.34 -6.20
C TYR A 98 -3.66 12.59 -5.23
N LEU A 99 -4.77 13.19 -4.82
CA LEU A 99 -5.75 12.58 -3.92
C LEU A 99 -6.52 11.48 -4.65
N LEU A 100 -6.63 10.30 -4.03
CA LEU A 100 -7.47 9.21 -4.52
C LEU A 100 -8.83 9.24 -3.80
N ASN A 101 -9.89 9.45 -4.58
CA ASN A 101 -11.27 9.50 -4.07
C ASN A 101 -11.98 8.15 -4.13
N GLU A 102 -11.42 7.19 -4.86
CA GLU A 102 -11.98 5.86 -5.07
C GLU A 102 -10.94 4.79 -4.74
N TRP A 103 -11.40 3.62 -4.27
CA TRP A 103 -10.52 2.49 -3.99
C TRP A 103 -10.16 1.73 -5.26
N LYS A 104 -11.04 1.77 -6.27
CA LYS A 104 -10.83 1.18 -7.59
C LYS A 104 -10.68 2.31 -8.59
N PHE A 105 -9.58 2.33 -9.32
CA PHE A 105 -9.32 3.38 -10.30
C PHE A 105 -8.45 2.84 -11.42
N ARG A 106 -8.41 3.59 -12.51
CA ARG A 106 -7.65 3.26 -13.70
C ARG A 106 -6.66 4.36 -14.00
N LEU A 107 -5.47 3.93 -14.38
CA LEU A 107 -4.46 4.79 -14.96
C LEU A 107 -4.24 4.40 -16.41
N TYR A 108 -3.92 5.40 -17.23
CA TYR A 108 -3.65 5.21 -18.65
C TYR A 108 -2.24 5.71 -18.91
N TYR A 109 -1.32 4.78 -19.16
CA TYR A 109 0.05 5.10 -19.53
C TYR A 109 0.16 5.10 -21.05
N THR A 110 0.49 6.25 -21.64
CA THR A 110 0.80 6.38 -23.06
C THR A 110 2.31 6.48 -23.22
N SER A 111 2.91 5.52 -23.93
CA SER A 111 4.34 5.58 -24.22
C SER A 111 4.64 6.63 -25.29
N GLN A 112 5.75 7.33 -25.12
CA GLN A 112 6.36 8.24 -26.09
C GLN A 112 7.79 7.80 -26.45
N SER A 113 8.18 6.61 -26.00
CA SER A 113 9.41 5.93 -26.38
C SER A 113 9.05 4.86 -27.41
N ASP A 114 9.87 4.71 -28.45
CA ASP A 114 9.55 3.80 -29.55
C ASP A 114 9.60 2.32 -29.12
N LYS A 115 10.80 1.75 -29.03
CA LYS A 115 11.05 0.35 -28.62
C LYS A 115 12.00 0.25 -27.43
N GLU A 116 12.34 1.38 -26.84
CA GLU A 116 13.26 1.43 -25.71
C GLU A 116 12.58 0.85 -24.46
N ALA A 117 13.40 0.34 -23.53
CA ALA A 117 12.96 -0.03 -22.20
C ALA A 117 12.41 1.20 -21.47
N GLN A 118 11.38 1.00 -20.65
CA GLN A 118 10.73 2.07 -19.91
C GLN A 118 10.28 1.53 -18.57
N THR A 119 10.45 2.35 -17.53
CA THR A 119 10.03 1.98 -16.18
C THR A 119 9.21 3.10 -15.60
N ILE A 120 8.08 2.77 -14.98
CA ILE A 120 7.29 3.70 -14.19
C ILE A 120 7.10 3.16 -12.78
N ASP A 121 7.25 4.04 -11.80
CA ASP A 121 7.03 3.77 -10.39
C ASP A 121 5.78 4.50 -9.91
N LEU A 122 4.88 3.76 -9.26
CA LEU A 122 3.71 4.28 -8.59
C LEU A 122 3.88 4.12 -7.08
N TYR A 123 3.73 5.21 -6.35
CA TYR A 123 3.81 5.27 -4.91
C TYR A 123 2.43 5.64 -4.35
N PHE A 124 1.88 4.76 -3.52
CA PHE A 124 0.62 4.95 -2.83
C PHE A 124 0.93 5.22 -1.37
N GLU A 125 0.53 6.38 -0.89
CA GLU A 125 0.81 6.84 0.48
C GLU A 125 -0.52 7.13 1.17
N ASP A 126 -0.70 6.66 2.41
CA ASP A 126 -1.81 7.08 3.25
C ASP A 126 -1.41 8.19 4.24
N ASN A 127 -2.40 8.81 4.89
CA ASN A 127 -2.14 9.87 5.87
C ASN A 127 -1.64 9.37 7.24
N TRP A 128 -1.32 8.09 7.39
CA TRP A 128 -0.64 7.52 8.57
C TRP A 128 0.84 7.23 8.31
N GLY A 129 1.30 7.37 7.08
CA GLY A 129 2.69 7.15 6.70
C GLY A 129 2.96 5.76 6.09
N ASN A 130 1.93 4.95 5.85
CA ASN A 130 2.10 3.70 5.11
C ASN A 130 2.36 3.99 3.64
N LEU A 131 3.31 3.27 3.05
CA LEU A 131 3.70 3.38 1.65
C LEU A 131 3.61 2.01 0.98
N GLN A 132 2.97 1.97 -0.19
CA GLN A 132 3.03 0.84 -1.12
C GLN A 132 3.60 1.32 -2.44
N GLN A 133 4.50 0.54 -3.05
CA GLN A 133 5.09 0.84 -4.36
C GLN A 133 4.76 -0.26 -5.35
N LEU A 134 4.39 0.14 -6.57
CA LEU A 134 4.32 -0.75 -7.73
C LEU A 134 5.24 -0.21 -8.83
N THR A 135 5.99 -1.10 -9.45
CA THR A 135 6.88 -0.79 -10.57
C THR A 135 6.39 -1.54 -11.80
N TYR A 136 6.30 -0.85 -12.93
CA TYR A 136 5.98 -1.43 -14.22
C TYR A 136 7.15 -1.21 -15.16
N ASP A 137 7.68 -2.31 -15.67
CA ASP A 137 8.75 -2.34 -16.66
C ASP A 137 8.15 -2.78 -18.01
N PHE A 138 8.31 -1.93 -19.02
CA PHE A 138 7.89 -2.20 -20.39
C PHE A 138 9.12 -2.35 -21.28
N ASN A 139 9.08 -3.31 -22.22
CA ASN A 139 10.15 -3.61 -23.18
C ASN A 139 11.49 -3.99 -22.53
N GLY A 140 11.51 -4.36 -21.23
CA GLY A 140 12.74 -4.62 -20.48
C GLY A 140 13.41 -5.97 -20.76
N LYS A 141 12.71 -6.92 -21.41
CA LYS A 141 13.18 -8.31 -21.58
C LYS A 141 13.95 -8.59 -22.88
N GLU A 142 14.17 -7.59 -23.74
CA GLU A 142 14.86 -7.79 -25.04
C GLU A 142 16.39 -7.60 -25.02
N ALA A 143 17.02 -7.29 -23.87
CA ALA A 143 18.48 -7.09 -23.84
C ALA A 143 19.34 -8.36 -23.65
N GLU A 144 18.74 -9.52 -23.32
CA GLU A 144 19.50 -10.74 -22.99
C GLU A 144 19.44 -11.87 -24.04
N GLU A 145 18.47 -11.87 -24.97
CA GLU A 145 18.32 -13.00 -25.91
C GLU A 145 19.05 -12.82 -27.26
N ASP A 146 19.39 -11.59 -27.67
CA ASP A 146 20.07 -11.35 -28.97
C ASP A 146 21.60 -11.53 -28.93
N ASN A 147 22.21 -11.70 -27.75
CA ASN A 147 23.67 -11.83 -27.61
C ASN A 147 24.19 -13.29 -27.60
N ASN A 148 23.33 -14.30 -27.56
CA ASN A 148 23.75 -15.71 -27.44
C ASN A 148 23.82 -16.48 -28.76
N ASN A 149 23.54 -15.85 -29.91
CA ASN A 149 23.54 -16.53 -31.22
C ASN A 149 24.69 -16.14 -32.16
N THR A 150 25.73 -15.42 -31.69
CA THR A 150 26.89 -15.05 -32.54
C THR A 150 28.20 -15.77 -32.20
N GLU A 151 28.23 -16.71 -31.23
CA GLU A 151 29.45 -17.46 -30.88
C GLU A 151 29.45 -18.94 -31.30
N ALA A 152 28.62 -19.30 -32.29
CA ALA A 152 28.67 -20.62 -32.94
C ALA A 152 28.73 -20.47 -34.47
N ALA A 153 29.91 -20.12 -35.00
CA ALA A 153 30.30 -20.38 -36.39
C ALA A 153 31.82 -20.52 -36.51
#